data_AF-A0A2K5PP45-F1
#
_entry.id   AF-A0A2K5PP45-F1
#
_cell.length_a   1.000
_cell.length_b   1.000
_cell.length_c   1.000
_cell.angle_alpha   90.00
_cell.angle_beta   90.00
_cell.angle_gamma   90.00
#
_symmetry.space_group_name_H-M   'P 1'
#
loop_
_entity.id
_entity.type
_entity.pdbx_description
1 polymer ?
#
loop_
_entity_poly.entity_id
_entity_poly.type
_entity_poly.pdbx_seq_one_letter_code
_entity_poly.pdbx_strand_id
1 'polypeptide(L)'
;MERNDTIDFKALEKELQAALTADEKYKRENAAKLRAVEQRVASYEEFRGIVLASHLKPLERKDKMGGKRAVPWNCHTVQGRTFQDVATEISPSSWKSS
;
A
#
# COMPACT_ATOMS: atom_id res chain seq x y z
N MET A 1 38.25 13.04 -44.90
CA MET A 1 37.21 13.63 -44.05
C MET A 1 36.04 12.68 -44.01
N GLU A 2 35.64 12.29 -42.80
CA GLU A 2 34.78 11.13 -42.54
C GLU A 2 33.36 11.29 -43.10
N ARG A 3 32.79 10.15 -43.48
CA ARG A 3 31.58 10.01 -44.28
C ARG A 3 30.36 10.12 -43.37
N ASN A 4 29.49 11.08 -43.68
CA ASN A 4 28.09 11.20 -43.24
C ASN A 4 27.60 10.07 -42.32
N ASP A 5 27.69 10.31 -41.02
CA ASP A 5 27.01 9.52 -39.99
C ASP A 5 25.51 9.57 -40.27
N THR A 6 24.98 8.51 -40.88
CA THR A 6 23.56 8.42 -41.16
C THR A 6 22.85 8.21 -39.83
N ILE A 7 22.20 9.25 -39.32
CA ILE A 7 21.50 9.23 -38.03
C ILE A 7 20.44 8.12 -38.05
N ASP A 8 20.54 7.17 -37.12
CA ASP A 8 19.51 6.15 -36.93
C ASP A 8 18.35 6.72 -36.10
N PHE A 9 17.31 7.17 -36.80
CA PHE A 9 16.10 7.71 -36.19
C PHE A 9 15.39 6.69 -35.28
N LYS A 10 15.51 5.39 -35.54
CA LYS A 10 14.87 4.36 -34.70
C LYS A 10 15.59 4.22 -33.36
N ALA A 11 16.93 4.28 -33.38
CA ALA A 11 17.72 4.30 -32.15
C ALA A 11 17.40 5.55 -31.31
N LEU A 12 17.29 6.70 -31.96
CA LEU A 12 16.96 7.97 -31.32
C LEU A 12 15.55 7.98 -30.70
N GLU A 13 14.55 7.43 -31.41
CA GLU A 13 13.19 7.30 -30.88
C GLU A 13 13.13 6.39 -29.65
N LYS A 14 13.88 5.27 -29.68
CA LYS A 14 13.97 4.36 -28.53
C LYS A 14 14.61 5.04 -27.32
N GLU A 15 15.67 5.82 -27.54
CA GLU A 15 16.32 6.60 -26.48
C GLU A 15 15.37 7.64 -25.89
N LEU A 16 14.65 8.37 -26.74
CA LEU A 16 13.64 9.34 -26.31
C LEU A 16 12.55 8.67 -25.46
N GLN A 17 12.02 7.53 -25.91
CA GLN A 17 10.98 6.82 -25.18
C GLN A 17 11.51 6.31 -23.83
N ALA A 18 12.75 5.82 -23.78
CA ALA A 18 13.40 5.42 -22.53
C ALA A 18 13.55 6.61 -21.57
N ALA A 19 14.02 7.76 -22.05
CA ALA A 19 14.17 8.97 -21.25
C ALA A 19 12.83 9.45 -20.67
N LEU A 20 11.77 9.49 -21.49
CA LEU A 20 10.43 9.87 -21.04
C LEU A 20 9.91 8.93 -19.95
N THR A 21 10.06 7.61 -20.14
CA THR A 21 9.59 6.63 -19.14
C THR A 21 10.35 6.74 -17.82
N ALA A 22 11.66 7.02 -17.88
CA ALA A 22 12.50 7.25 -16.70
C ALA A 22 12.07 8.52 -15.94
N ASP A 23 11.81 9.61 -16.65
CA ASP A 23 11.33 10.86 -16.08
C ASP A 23 9.97 10.71 -15.40
N GLU A 24 9.04 10.01 -16.05
CA GLU A 24 7.74 9.74 -15.45
C GLU A 24 7.86 8.89 -14.19
N LYS A 25 8.72 7.87 -14.20
CA LYS A 25 8.99 7.05 -13.01
C LYS A 25 9.56 7.92 -11.88
N TYR A 26 10.56 8.74 -12.17
CA TYR A 26 11.16 9.65 -11.20
C TYR A 26 10.13 10.62 -10.60
N LYS A 27 9.26 11.20 -11.42
CA LYS A 27 8.18 12.10 -10.97
C LYS A 27 7.22 11.37 -10.02
N ARG A 28 6.80 10.14 -10.33
CA ARG A 28 5.90 9.35 -9.47
C ARG A 28 6.54 9.00 -8.14
N GLU A 29 7.79 8.55 -8.14
CA GLU A 29 8.54 8.21 -6.93
C GLU A 29 8.77 9.44 -6.06
N ASN A 30 9.18 10.57 -6.65
CA ASN A 30 9.39 11.81 -5.89
C ASN A 30 8.09 12.34 -5.28
N ALA A 31 6.98 12.27 -6.03
CA ALA A 31 5.68 12.61 -5.48
C ALA A 31 5.30 11.70 -4.30
N ALA A 32 5.61 10.40 -4.37
CA ALA A 32 5.41 9.48 -3.24
C ALA A 32 6.30 9.80 -2.04
N LYS A 33 7.57 10.15 -2.26
CA LYS A 33 8.49 10.61 -1.20
C LYS A 33 7.94 11.85 -0.49
N LEU A 34 7.51 12.86 -1.23
CA LEU A 34 6.95 14.09 -0.69
C LEU A 34 5.68 13.81 0.12
N ARG A 35 4.76 12.98 -0.40
CA ARG A 35 3.55 12.57 0.34
C ARG A 35 3.87 11.82 1.63
N ALA A 36 4.83 10.89 1.61
CA ALA A 36 5.21 10.14 2.81
C ALA A 36 5.81 11.06 3.89
N VAL A 37 6.61 12.04 3.48
CA VAL A 37 7.15 13.07 4.39
C VAL A 37 6.03 13.95 4.96
N GLU A 38 5.10 14.39 4.12
CA GLU A 38 3.94 15.20 4.53
C GLU A 38 3.04 14.45 5.51
N GLN A 39 2.85 13.14 5.30
CA GLN A 39 2.11 12.25 6.20
C GLN A 39 2.83 11.95 7.52
N ARG A 40 4.09 12.38 7.69
CA ARG A 40 4.91 12.16 8.89
C ARG A 40 4.98 10.68 9.30
N VAL A 41 5.27 9.83 8.32
CA VAL A 41 5.38 8.37 8.52
C VAL A 41 6.41 8.05 9.62
N ALA A 42 6.07 7.11 10.50
CA ALA A 42 6.81 6.85 11.73
C ALA A 42 8.10 6.04 11.53
N SER A 43 8.15 5.21 10.49
CA SER A 43 9.28 4.33 10.22
C SER A 43 9.80 4.45 8.77
N TYR A 44 11.09 4.14 8.60
CA TYR A 44 11.69 4.08 7.27
C TYR A 44 11.08 2.97 6.40
N GLU A 45 10.70 1.83 6.99
CA GLU A 45 10.09 0.72 6.24
C GLU A 45 8.73 1.11 5.64
N GLU A 46 7.91 1.87 6.37
CA GLU A 46 6.67 2.43 5.84
C GLU A 46 6.94 3.45 4.72
N PHE A 47 7.92 4.34 4.91
CA PHE A 47 8.34 5.29 3.88
C PHE A 47 8.78 4.56 2.60
N ARG A 48 9.63 3.55 2.75
CA ARG A 48 10.12 2.70 1.66
C ARG A 48 8.97 1.99 0.96
N GLY A 49 8.03 1.43 1.73
CA GLY A 49 6.83 0.80 1.20
C GLY A 49 6.01 1.74 0.32
N ILE A 50 5.76 2.98 0.78
CA ILE A 50 5.01 3.99 0.02
C ILE A 50 5.72 4.35 -1.29
N VAL A 51 7.03 4.53 -1.26
CA VAL A 51 7.81 4.90 -2.47
C VAL A 51 7.85 3.75 -3.47
N LEU A 52 8.06 2.51 -3.01
CA LEU A 52 8.04 1.33 -3.88
C LEU A 52 6.68 1.11 -4.51
N ALA A 53 5.61 1.36 -3.76
CA ALA A 53 4.23 1.26 -4.22
C ALA A 53 3.76 2.45 -5.08
N SER A 54 4.63 3.40 -5.43
CA SER A 54 4.26 4.63 -6.17
C SER A 54 3.67 4.39 -7.56
N HIS A 55 3.93 3.22 -8.15
CA HIS A 55 3.41 2.82 -9.46
C HIS A 55 1.99 2.22 -9.38
N LEU A 56 1.46 1.96 -8.18
CA LEU A 56 0.12 1.41 -8.02
C LEU A 56 -0.96 2.46 -8.31
N LYS A 57 -1.98 2.03 -9.08
CA LYS A 57 -3.13 2.87 -9.39
C LYS A 57 -4.09 2.92 -8.19
N PRO A 58 -4.65 4.10 -7.84
CA PRO A 58 -5.71 4.17 -6.84
C PRO A 58 -6.88 3.27 -7.21
N LEU A 59 -7.43 2.57 -6.22
CA LEU A 59 -8.59 1.70 -6.42
C LEU A 59 -9.80 2.50 -6.91
N GLU A 60 -10.38 2.09 -8.03
CA GLU A 60 -11.58 2.69 -8.57
C GLU A 60 -12.83 2.21 -7.80
N ARG A 61 -13.96 2.92 -7.94
CA ARG A 61 -15.22 2.54 -7.27
C ARG A 61 -15.69 1.14 -7.64
N LYS A 62 -15.36 0.67 -8.84
CA LYS A 62 -15.62 -0.69 -9.31
C LYS A 62 -14.71 -1.76 -8.67
N ASP A 63 -13.52 -1.35 -8.21
CA ASP A 63 -12.56 -2.22 -7.53
C ASP A 63 -12.88 -2.33 -6.03
N LYS A 64 -13.59 -1.33 -5.47
CA LYS A 64 -14.14 -1.42 -4.12
C LYS A 64 -15.13 -2.58 -4.10
N MET A 65 -14.90 -3.55 -3.20
CA MET A 65 -15.77 -4.69 -2.94
C MET A 65 -17.17 -4.24 -2.49
N GLY A 66 -17.98 -3.74 -3.42
CA GLY A 66 -19.40 -3.44 -3.27
C GLY A 66 -20.30 -4.62 -3.62
N GLY A 67 -19.73 -5.72 -4.13
CA GLY A 67 -20.43 -7.00 -4.28
C GLY A 67 -20.66 -7.65 -2.93
N LYS A 68 -21.82 -8.33 -2.77
CA LYS A 68 -22.11 -9.14 -1.57
C LYS A 68 -20.94 -10.11 -1.37
N ARG A 69 -20.14 -9.92 -0.32
CA ARG A 69 -19.12 -10.89 0.08
C ARG A 69 -19.86 -12.19 0.40
N ALA A 70 -19.68 -13.21 -0.43
CA ALA A 70 -20.27 -14.53 -0.22
C ALA A 70 -19.75 -15.18 1.07
N VAL A 71 -18.60 -14.73 1.57
CA VAL A 71 -17.95 -15.26 2.76
C VAL A 71 -17.65 -14.13 3.74
N PRO A 72 -18.05 -14.26 5.02
CA PRO A 72 -17.65 -13.35 6.07
C PRO A 72 -16.12 -13.28 6.14
N TRP A 73 -15.55 -12.07 6.14
CA TRP A 73 -14.11 -11.85 6.32
C TRP A 73 -13.58 -12.44 7.63
N ASN A 74 -14.46 -12.63 8.60
CA ASN A 74 -14.19 -13.35 9.82
C ASN A 74 -15.34 -14.35 10.09
N CYS A 75 -15.06 -15.65 9.99
CA CYS A 75 -16.05 -16.70 10.25
C CYS A 75 -16.60 -16.68 11.68
N HIS A 76 -15.87 -16.10 12.64
CA HIS A 76 -16.31 -15.96 14.03
C HIS A 76 -17.23 -14.75 14.26
N THR A 77 -17.39 -13.84 13.30
CA THR A 77 -18.26 -12.66 13.46
C THR A 77 -19.73 -12.92 13.14
N VAL A 78 -20.08 -14.11 12.64
CA VAL A 78 -21.44 -14.47 12.20
C VAL A 78 -22.18 -15.35 13.20
N GLN A 79 -21.53 -15.76 14.29
CA GLN A 79 -22.24 -16.43 15.38
C GLN A 79 -23.07 -15.38 16.13
N GLY A 80 -24.36 -15.29 15.75
CA GLY A 80 -25.36 -14.70 16.61
C GLY A 80 -25.21 -15.29 18.02
N ARG A 81 -25.15 -14.39 19.02
CA ARG A 81 -24.99 -14.72 20.45
C ARG A 81 -25.78 -15.96 20.82
N THR A 82 -25.09 -17.08 20.92
CA THR A 82 -25.55 -18.26 21.66
C THR A 82 -24.30 -18.93 22.20
N PHE A 83 -23.83 -18.49 23.36
CA PHE A 83 -23.78 -19.37 24.53
C PHE A 83 -23.30 -18.61 25.77
N GLN A 84 -24.23 -18.55 26.72
CA GLN A 84 -24.05 -18.71 28.16
C GLN A 84 -23.04 -17.80 28.85
N ASP A 85 -23.64 -16.79 29.48
CA ASP A 85 -23.27 -16.22 30.76
C ASP A 85 -22.83 -17.33 31.75
N VAL A 86 -21.54 -17.68 31.73
CA VAL A 86 -20.89 -18.33 32.86
C VAL A 86 -20.04 -17.25 33.50
N ALA A 87 -20.67 -16.57 34.45
CA ALA A 87 -20.00 -15.76 35.44
C ALA A 87 -18.92 -16.61 36.11
N THR A 88 -17.69 -16.51 35.60
CA THR A 88 -16.52 -16.95 36.35
C THR A 88 -16.35 -15.91 37.44
N GLU A 89 -16.91 -16.19 38.61
CA GLU A 89 -16.60 -15.45 39.83
C GLU A 89 -15.10 -15.59 40.11
N ILE A 90 -14.34 -14.58 39.67
CA ILE A 90 -12.96 -14.41 40.10
C ILE A 90 -13.03 -13.92 41.54
N SER A 91 -12.91 -14.86 42.48
CA SER A 91 -12.81 -14.57 43.91
C SER A 91 -11.52 -13.79 44.19
N PRO A 92 -11.57 -12.54 44.68
CA PRO A 92 -10.36 -11.81 45.04
C PRO A 92 -9.91 -12.29 46.42
N SER A 93 -9.06 -13.31 46.44
CA SER A 93 -8.33 -13.69 47.64
C SER A 93 -7.36 -12.58 48.06
N SER A 94 -7.53 -12.13 49.31
CA SER A 94 -6.44 -11.83 50.23
C SER A 94 -5.50 -10.67 49.89
N TRP A 95 -5.94 -9.43 50.12
CA TRP A 95 -5.04 -8.31 50.46
C TRP A 95 -5.68 -7.43 51.54
N LYS A 96 -5.55 -7.81 52.82
CA LYS A 96 -5.68 -6.88 53.94
C LYS A 96 -4.69 -7.30 55.03
N SER A 97 -3.65 -6.48 55.12
CA SER A 97 -2.64 -6.46 56.18
C SER A 97 -3.28 -6.28 57.55
N SER A 98 -2.73 -6.97 58.55
CA SER A 98 -2.70 -6.56 59.96
C SER A 98 -1.39 -7.05 60.55
#